data_AF-A0A8T4E6W9-F1
#
_entry.id   AF-A0A8T4E6W9-F1
#
_cell.length_a   1.000
_cell.length_b   1.000
_cell.length_c   1.000
_cell.angle_alpha   90.00
_cell.angle_beta   90.00
_cell.angle_gamma   90.00
#
_symmetry.space_group_name_H-M   'P 1'
#
loop_
_entity.id
_entity.type
_entity.pdbx_description
1 polymer ?
#
loop_
_entity_poly.entity_id
_entity_poly.type
_entity_poly.pdbx_seq_one_letter_code
_entity_poly.pdbx_strand_id
1 'polypeptide(L)' 'MDSIDKGIILALDRNCRKPYQAMSMDLGISPNAVRKRLNNLVRVA' A
#
# COMPACT_ATOMS: atom_id res chain seq x y z
N MET A 1 -2.57 2.94 11.77
CA MET A 1 -1.49 3.03 10.79
C MET A 1 -0.27 2.32 11.35
N ASP A 2 0.20 1.26 10.70
CA ASP A 2 1.39 0.49 11.09
C ASP A 2 2.58 0.69 10.10
N SER A 3 3.64 -0.12 10.22
CA SER A 3 4.81 -0.04 9.34
C SER A 3 4.50 -0.38 7.87
N ILE A 4 3.54 -1.28 7.63
CA ILE A 4 3.10 -1.64 6.28
C ILE A 4 2.37 -0.47 5.64
N ASP A 5 1.49 0.18 6.39
CA ASP A 5 0.77 1.35 5.90
C ASP A 5 1.72 2.50 5.52
N LYS A 6 2.76 2.75 6.35
CA LYS A 6 3.83 3.70 6.00
C LYS A 6 4.59 3.27 4.75
N GLY A 7 4.86 1.98 4.58
CA GLY A 7 5.49 1.43 3.39
C GLY A 7 4.66 1.66 2.12
N ILE A 8 3.34 1.48 2.19
CA ILE A 8 2.42 1.79 1.07
C ILE A 8 2.48 3.27 0.71
N ILE A 9 2.45 4.17 1.70
CA ILE A 9 2.52 5.62 1.47
C ILE A 9 3.84 5.99 0.78
N LEU A 10 4.98 5.51 1.29
CA LEU A 10 6.29 5.79 0.70
C LEU A 10 6.44 5.20 -0.71
N ALA A 11 5.83 4.04 -0.99
CA ALA A 11 5.84 3.44 -2.31
C ALA A 11 5.04 4.29 -3.32
N LEU A 12 3.89 4.82 -2.91
CA LEU A 12 3.02 5.67 -3.73
C LEU A 12 3.56 7.10 -3.87
N ASP A 13 4.25 7.63 -2.85
CA ASP A 13 4.97 8.91 -2.91
C ASP A 13 6.05 8.87 -4.00
N ARG A 14 6.81 7.76 -4.09
CA ARG A 14 7.80 7.55 -5.15
C ARG A 14 7.17 7.28 -6.51
N ASN A 15 6.07 6.52 -6.56
CA ASN A 15 5.35 6.20 -7.79
C ASN A 15 3.89 5.87 -7.50
N CYS A 16 2.99 6.83 -7.72
CA CYS A 16 1.57 6.67 -7.45
C CYS A 16 0.87 5.66 -8.39
N ARG A 17 1.51 5.29 -9.51
CA ARG A 17 1.01 4.27 -10.46
C ARG A 17 1.62 2.90 -10.21
N LYS A 18 2.37 2.71 -9.11
CA LYS A 18 2.98 1.43 -8.80
C LYS A 18 1.90 0.34 -8.65
N PRO A 19 1.99 -0.78 -9.39
CA PRO A 19 0.99 -1.84 -9.28
C PRO A 19 0.96 -2.46 -7.88
N TYR A 20 -0.23 -2.89 -7.42
CA TYR A 20 -0.35 -3.59 -6.13
C TYR A 20 0.52 -4.85 -6.05
N GLN A 21 0.69 -5.55 -7.17
CA GLN A 21 1.57 -6.72 -7.27
C GLN A 21 3.04 -6.36 -6.99
N ALA A 22 3.50 -5.18 -7.42
CA ALA A 22 4.87 -4.75 -7.16
C ALA A 22 5.04 -4.34 -5.69
N MET A 23 4.10 -3.57 -5.15
CA MET A 23 4.10 -3.21 -3.72
C MET A 23 4.01 -4.44 -2.81
N SER A 24 3.29 -5.49 -3.23
CA SER A 24 3.15 -6.73 -2.46
C SER A 24 4.49 -7.47 -2.32
N MET A 25 5.31 -7.47 -3.39
CA MET A 25 6.67 -8.02 -3.37
C MET A 25 7.58 -7.25 -2.42
N ASP A 26 7.51 -5.90 -2.44
CA ASP A 26 8.35 -5.06 -1.58
C ASP A 26 7.99 -5.17 -0.08
N LEU A 27 6.69 -5.31 0.20
CA LEU A 27 6.16 -5.27 1.57
C LEU A 27 5.95 -6.65 2.20
N GLY A 28 6.15 -7.73 1.44
CA GLY A 28 6.01 -9.11 1.93
C GLY A 28 4.59 -9.51 2.30
N ILE A 29 3.58 -8.90 1.67
CA ILE A 29 2.15 -9.18 1.92
C ILE A 29 1.43 -9.54 0.62
N SER A 30 0.18 -9.99 0.67
CA SER A 30 -0.59 -10.26 -0.54
C SER A 30 -1.04 -8.97 -1.25
N PRO A 31 -1.22 -8.97 -2.59
CA PRO A 31 -1.75 -7.82 -3.32
C PRO A 31 -3.13 -7.38 -2.82
N ASN A 32 -3.96 -8.33 -2.37
CA ASN A 32 -5.26 -8.04 -1.77
C ASN A 32 -5.12 -7.31 -0.42
N ALA A 33 -4.11 -7.66 0.39
CA ALA A 33 -3.82 -6.97 1.63
C ALA A 33 -3.36 -5.52 1.37
N VAL A 34 -2.52 -5.29 0.35
CA VAL A 34 -2.13 -3.93 -0.09
C VAL A 34 -3.37 -3.12 -0.47
N ARG A 35 -4.25 -3.67 -1.32
CA ARG A 35 -5.49 -2.99 -1.74
C ARG A 35 -6.39 -2.65 -0.55
N LYS A 36 -6.62 -3.60 0.37
CA LYS A 36 -7.46 -3.38 1.55
C LYS A 36 -6.90 -2.27 2.44
N ARG A 37 -5.59 -2.28 2.69
CA ARG A 37 -4.92 -1.26 3.50
C ARG A 37 -4.97 0.12 2.84
N LEU A 38 -4.71 0.20 1.54
CA LEU A 38 -4.83 1.46 0.79
C LEU A 38 -6.27 2.02 0.86
N ASN A 39 -7.27 1.18 0.66
CA ASN A 39 -8.68 1.60 0.77
C ASN A 39 -9.01 2.11 2.19
N ASN A 40 -8.42 1.52 3.24
CA ASN A 40 -8.58 1.99 4.60
C ASN A 40 -7.85 3.33 4.86
N LEU A 41 -6.73 3.59 4.19
CA LEU A 41 -5.97 4.85 4.31
C LEU A 41 -6.67 6.03 3.62
N VAL A 42 -7.33 5.79 2.49
CA VAL A 42 -8.02 6.83 1.71
C VAL A 42 -9.42 7.10 2.25
N ARG A 43 -9.98 6.20 3.07
CA ARG A 43 -11.29 6.40 3.68
C ARG A 43 -11.23 7.58 4.66
N VAL A 44 -11.72 8.73 4.21
CA VAL A 44 -12.04 9.87 5.07
C VAL A 44 -13.36 9.54 5.76
N ALA A 45 -13.33 9.44 7.09
CA ALA A 45 -14.51 9.51 7.93
C ALA A 45 -14.77 10.98 8.31
#